data_AF-A0AAU9R7M5-F1
#
_entry.id   AF-A0AAU9R7M5-F1
#
_cell.length_a   1.000
_cell.length_b   1.000
_cell.length_c   1.000
_cell.angle_alpha   90.00
_cell.angle_beta   90.00
_cell.angle_gamma   90.00
#
_symmetry.space_group_name_H-M   'P 1'
#
loop_
_entity.id
_entity.type
_entity.pdbx_description
1 polymer ?
#
loop_
_entity_poly.entity_id
_entity_poly.type
_entity_poly.pdbx_seq_one_letter_code
_entity_poly.pdbx_strand_id
1 'polypeptide(L)'
;MNLSDLPTASKPVKNIVLVGRTGNGKSATGNSLIGREVFISELQASGVTTTCTTSRAVTPDGQLINVIDTPVLRECGGRKVLFNNKTTDEGKKVEQVQQFLGQVASIGNSNGGKPFTHEMHLKIKEEAERLKEQQKEVEAKNLGEVELEKVKKELQDSYDNRMSEMQKMVENTLKETSATHEKMILKLREDLEKAQRENENLHDRETLYKLGIVVPAILGTCGIL
;
A
#
# COMPACT_ATOMS: atom_id res chain seq x y z
N MET A 1 43.32 42.23 29.11
CA MET A 1 42.39 41.08 28.93
C MET A 1 41.03 41.57 29.39
N ASN A 2 40.05 41.67 28.47
CA ASN A 2 38.74 42.25 28.78
C ASN A 2 37.92 41.30 29.63
N LEU A 3 37.24 41.86 30.63
CA LEU A 3 36.43 41.17 31.65
C LEU A 3 35.05 40.73 31.10
N SER A 4 34.89 40.60 29.78
CA SER A 4 33.62 40.32 29.10
C SER A 4 33.37 38.83 28.81
N ASP A 5 34.35 37.96 29.06
CA ASP A 5 34.27 36.53 28.70
C ASP A 5 33.92 35.65 29.91
N LEU A 6 33.07 36.14 30.82
CA LEU A 6 32.46 35.32 31.87
C LEU A 6 31.26 34.56 31.26
N PRO A 7 31.05 33.26 31.56
CA PRO A 7 30.03 32.45 30.89
C PRO A 7 28.65 33.10 31.07
N THR A 8 28.07 33.58 29.97
CA THR A 8 26.69 34.06 29.92
C THR A 8 25.80 33.01 30.57
N ALA A 9 25.13 33.37 31.67
CA ALA A 9 24.17 32.52 32.35
C ALA A 9 23.23 31.90 31.32
N SER A 10 23.23 30.57 31.23
CA SER A 10 22.37 29.81 30.32
C SER A 10 20.91 30.27 30.51
N LYS A 11 20.27 30.77 29.44
CA LYS A 11 18.87 31.20 29.49
C LYS A 11 18.03 30.03 30.03
N PRO A 12 17.18 30.25 31.05
CA PRO A 12 16.39 29.17 31.65
C PRO A 12 15.44 28.57 30.63
N VAL A 13 15.30 27.25 30.63
CA VAL A 13 14.39 26.54 29.71
C VAL A 13 12.94 26.93 29.99
N LYS A 14 12.19 27.26 28.94
CA LYS A 14 10.75 27.60 29.05
C LYS A 14 9.88 26.42 28.62
N ASN A 15 8.90 26.07 29.44
CA ASN A 15 7.90 25.04 29.10
C ASN A 15 6.64 25.73 28.56
N ILE A 16 6.19 25.31 27.38
CA ILE A 16 4.99 25.80 26.71
C ILE A 16 4.01 24.63 26.59
N VAL A 17 2.92 24.68 27.35
CA VAL A 17 1.88 23.65 27.32
C VAL A 17 0.73 24.12 26.44
N LEU A 18 0.43 23.35 25.40
CA LEU A 18 -0.67 23.62 24.48
C LEU A 18 -1.92 22.91 24.98
N VAL A 19 -2.92 23.71 25.36
CA VAL A 19 -4.20 23.24 25.89
C VAL A 19 -5.35 23.77 25.04
N GLY A 20 -6.39 22.96 24.86
CA GLY A 20 -7.54 23.32 24.03
C GLY A 20 -8.30 22.12 23.48
N ARG A 21 -9.48 22.37 22.90
CA ARG A 21 -10.35 21.31 22.36
C ARG A 21 -9.62 20.48 21.29
N THR A 22 -9.93 19.18 21.23
CA THR A 22 -9.56 18.32 20.10
C THR A 22 -10.05 18.95 18.79
N GLY A 23 -9.20 18.95 17.75
CA GLY A 23 -9.48 19.55 16.45
C GLY A 23 -9.11 21.04 16.30
N ASN A 24 -8.72 21.74 17.37
CA ASN A 24 -8.39 23.18 17.31
C ASN A 24 -6.93 23.48 16.93
N GLY A 25 -6.22 22.55 16.30
CA GLY A 25 -4.88 22.81 15.76
C GLY A 25 -3.76 22.98 16.79
N LYS A 26 -3.85 22.34 17.97
CA LYS A 26 -2.76 22.38 18.97
C LYS A 26 -1.48 21.77 18.43
N SER A 27 -1.55 20.59 17.82
CA SER A 27 -0.42 19.88 17.22
C SER A 27 0.20 20.69 16.07
N ALA A 28 -0.64 21.27 15.19
CA ALA A 28 -0.20 22.21 14.15
C ALA A 28 0.51 23.44 14.72
N THR A 29 -0.03 24.03 15.79
CA THR A 29 0.58 25.16 16.50
C THR A 29 1.90 24.77 17.14
N GLY A 30 1.98 23.57 17.73
CA GLY A 30 3.22 23.03 18.29
C GLY A 30 4.31 22.85 17.25
N ASN A 31 3.97 22.33 16.07
CA ASN A 31 4.90 22.22 14.94
C ASN A 31 5.38 23.60 14.47
N SER A 32 4.48 24.58 14.43
CA SER A 32 4.82 25.96 14.07
C SER A 32 5.77 26.61 15.08
N LEU A 33 5.56 26.37 16.38
CA LEU A 33 6.46 26.85 17.45
C LEU A 33 7.84 26.19 17.40
N ILE A 34 7.91 24.93 16.98
CA ILE A 34 9.16 24.16 16.87
C ILE A 34 9.89 24.48 15.55
N GLY A 35 9.17 24.86 14.50
CA GLY A 35 9.70 25.10 13.15
C GLY A 35 9.89 23.81 12.32
N ARG A 36 9.32 22.68 12.75
CA ARG A 36 9.30 21.41 12.01
C ARG A 36 8.12 20.55 12.45
N GLU A 37 7.73 19.59 11.62
CA GLU A 37 6.68 18.64 11.92
C GLU A 37 7.17 17.57 12.90
N VAL A 38 6.64 17.60 14.13
CA VAL A 38 6.98 16.64 15.20
C VAL A 38 5.72 16.03 15.83
N PHE A 39 4.65 16.81 15.94
CA PHE A 39 3.34 16.34 16.39
C PHE A 39 2.48 15.95 15.19
N ILE A 40 1.82 14.81 15.29
CA ILE A 40 0.87 14.34 14.27
C ILE A 40 -0.32 15.32 14.23
N SER A 41 -0.60 15.89 13.06
CA SER A 41 -1.62 16.92 12.86
C SER A 41 -2.55 16.57 11.70
N GLU A 42 -3.46 15.63 11.92
CA GLU A 42 -4.45 15.19 10.91
C GLU A 42 -5.87 15.74 11.20
N LEU A 43 -6.64 16.01 10.14
CA LEU A 43 -8.05 16.39 10.20
C LEU A 43 -8.93 15.13 10.34
N GLN A 44 -8.94 14.50 11.52
CA GLN A 44 -9.75 13.31 11.79
C GLN A 44 -10.82 13.61 12.86
N ALA A 45 -11.99 12.97 12.74
CA ALA A 45 -13.13 13.16 13.66
C ALA A 45 -12.91 12.52 15.04
N SER A 46 -12.03 11.51 15.13
CA SER A 46 -11.50 10.96 16.38
C SER A 46 -10.19 11.68 16.74
N GLY A 47 -9.97 11.95 18.03
CA GLY A 47 -8.78 12.66 18.48
C GLY A 47 -7.49 11.91 18.11
N VAL A 48 -6.64 12.56 17.32
CA VAL A 48 -5.38 11.99 16.79
C VAL A 48 -4.30 11.83 17.87
N THR A 49 -4.21 12.79 18.80
CA THR A 49 -3.34 12.68 19.98
C THR A 49 -4.10 12.07 21.15
N THR A 50 -3.74 10.85 21.55
CA THR A 50 -4.23 10.18 22.77
C THR A 50 -3.25 10.28 23.94
N THR A 51 -2.05 10.82 23.71
CA THR A 51 -0.98 10.92 24.72
C THR A 51 -0.35 12.30 24.71
N CYS A 52 0.10 12.77 25.88
CA CYS A 52 0.83 14.02 25.97
C CYS A 52 2.21 13.84 25.32
N THR A 53 2.52 14.66 24.33
CA THR A 53 3.80 14.57 23.59
C THR A 53 4.63 15.82 23.89
N THR A 54 5.91 15.64 24.22
CA THR A 54 6.83 16.75 24.50
C THR A 54 7.94 16.79 23.47
N SER A 55 8.22 17.97 22.92
CA SER A 55 9.33 18.19 21.99
C SER A 55 10.13 19.44 22.37
N ARG A 56 11.44 19.38 22.17
CA ARG A 56 12.38 20.46 22.49
C ARG A 56 12.82 21.18 21.23
N ALA A 57 12.91 22.51 21.31
CA ALA A 57 13.36 23.37 20.23
C ALA A 57 14.20 24.54 20.76
N VAL A 58 14.98 25.16 19.87
CA VAL A 58 15.67 26.42 20.11
C VAL A 58 15.02 27.46 19.23
N THR A 59 14.53 28.54 19.82
CA THR A 59 13.94 29.66 19.08
C THR A 59 15.02 30.47 18.35
N PRO A 60 14.65 31.32 17.37
CA PRO A 60 15.62 32.16 16.65
C PRO A 60 16.47 33.08 17.54
N ASP A 61 15.97 33.47 18.72
CA ASP A 61 16.70 34.27 19.71
C ASP A 61 17.55 33.43 20.69
N GLY A 62 17.74 32.13 20.41
CA GLY A 62 18.55 31.21 21.20
C GLY A 62 17.92 30.75 22.51
N GLN A 63 16.61 30.92 22.70
CA GLN A 63 15.90 30.45 23.89
C GLN A 63 15.51 28.97 23.74
N LEU A 64 15.90 28.15 24.72
CA LEU A 64 15.49 26.75 24.76
C LEU A 64 14.03 26.65 25.24
N ILE A 65 13.18 25.96 24.47
CA ILE A 65 11.78 25.72 24.81
C ILE A 65 11.45 24.22 24.76
N ASN A 66 10.57 23.78 25.67
CA ASN A 66 9.87 22.49 25.56
C ASN A 66 8.40 22.78 25.23
N VAL A 67 7.90 22.25 24.13
CA VAL A 67 6.49 22.34 23.71
C VAL A 67 5.80 21.04 24.04
N ILE A 68 4.68 21.12 24.77
CA ILE A 68 3.92 19.96 25.27
C ILE A 68 2.52 20.01 24.67
N ASP A 69 2.21 19.09 23.75
CA ASP A 69 0.87 18.92 23.20
C ASP A 69 0.04 18.00 24.11
N THR A 70 -1.18 18.40 24.47
CA THR A 70 -2.02 17.69 25.44
C THR A 70 -3.46 17.50 24.93
N PRO A 71 -4.02 16.28 24.90
CA PRO A 71 -5.45 16.08 24.58
C PRO A 71 -6.40 16.34 25.76
N VAL A 72 -5.83 16.60 26.93
CA VAL A 72 -6.40 16.42 28.27
C VAL A 72 -7.73 17.13 28.54
N LEU A 73 -8.00 18.33 28.00
CA LEU A 73 -9.17 19.10 28.42
C LEU A 73 -10.52 18.47 28.03
N ARG A 74 -10.61 17.76 26.90
CA ARG A 74 -11.87 17.09 26.50
C ARG A 74 -12.04 15.77 27.23
N GLU A 75 -10.98 14.97 27.32
CA GLU A 75 -10.98 13.69 28.06
C GLU A 75 -11.28 13.89 29.54
N CYS A 76 -10.86 15.02 30.09
CA CYS A 76 -11.21 15.42 31.45
C CYS A 76 -12.60 16.07 31.57
N GLY A 77 -13.44 16.09 30.53
CA GLY A 77 -14.80 16.64 30.59
C GLY A 77 -14.83 18.16 30.83
N GLY A 78 -13.81 18.89 30.41
CA GLY A 78 -13.70 20.34 30.62
C GLY A 78 -13.38 20.75 32.06
N ARG A 79 -13.07 19.80 32.95
CA ARG A 79 -12.63 20.06 34.33
C ARG A 79 -11.32 20.86 34.31
N LYS A 80 -11.40 22.10 34.81
CA LYS A 80 -10.27 23.03 34.95
C LYS A 80 -10.48 23.93 36.17
N VAL A 81 -9.38 24.28 36.84
CA VAL A 81 -9.31 25.35 37.83
C VAL A 81 -8.12 26.24 37.48
N LEU A 82 -8.33 27.56 37.47
CA LEU A 82 -7.26 28.52 37.24
C LEU A 82 -6.94 29.24 38.55
N PHE A 83 -5.71 29.10 39.02
CA PHE A 83 -5.20 29.83 40.18
C PHE A 83 -4.33 31.00 39.76
N ASN A 84 -4.72 32.20 40.16
CA ASN A 84 -3.91 33.40 40.17
C ASN A 84 -3.26 33.57 41.55
N ASN A 85 -2.08 32.98 41.71
CA ASN A 85 -1.31 33.06 42.97
C ASN A 85 -0.75 34.46 43.28
N LYS A 86 -0.96 35.46 42.40
CA LYS A 86 -0.50 36.84 42.60
C LYS A 86 -1.62 37.78 43.04
N THR A 87 -2.87 37.31 43.15
CA THR A 87 -3.97 38.16 43.62
C THR A 87 -3.79 38.50 45.09
N THR A 88 -3.90 39.78 45.43
CA THR A 88 -3.94 40.26 46.82
C THR A 88 -5.38 40.38 47.34
N ASP A 89 -6.36 40.31 46.45
CA ASP A 89 -7.78 40.35 46.77
C ASP A 89 -8.22 39.05 47.48
N GLU A 90 -8.64 39.17 48.74
CA GLU A 90 -9.08 38.04 49.57
C GLU A 90 -10.38 37.39 49.05
N GLY A 91 -11.28 38.17 48.45
CA GLY A 91 -12.50 37.64 47.82
C GLY A 91 -12.17 36.70 46.66
N LYS A 92 -11.25 37.10 45.79
CA LYS A 92 -10.75 36.27 44.69
C LYS A 92 -9.99 35.04 45.19
N LYS A 93 -9.27 35.12 46.31
CA LYS A 93 -8.66 33.93 46.92
C LYS A 93 -9.72 32.92 47.35
N VAL A 94 -10.76 33.38 48.04
CA VAL A 94 -11.88 32.53 48.49
C VAL A 94 -12.62 31.92 47.30
N GLU A 95 -12.94 32.71 46.27
CA GLU A 95 -13.63 32.24 45.07
C GLU A 95 -12.86 31.11 44.37
N GLN A 96 -11.53 31.26 44.22
CA GLN A 96 -10.68 30.23 43.61
C GLN A 96 -10.66 28.93 44.43
N VAL A 97 -10.61 29.03 45.76
CA VAL A 97 -10.67 27.86 46.65
C VAL A 97 -12.03 27.17 46.55
N GLN A 98 -13.12 27.94 46.54
CA GLN A 98 -14.47 27.38 46.38
C GLN A 98 -14.65 26.68 45.03
N GLN A 99 -14.17 27.30 43.94
CA GLN A 99 -14.19 26.70 42.61
C GLN A 99 -13.41 25.37 42.59
N PHE A 100 -12.25 25.33 43.24
CA PHE A 100 -11.45 24.11 43.36
C PHE A 100 -12.17 23.00 44.12
N LEU A 101 -12.66 23.29 45.33
CA LEU A 101 -13.37 22.31 46.16
C LEU A 101 -14.64 21.81 45.49
N GLY A 102 -15.38 22.69 44.80
CA GLY A 102 -16.54 22.29 44.00
C GLY A 102 -16.17 21.30 42.90
N GLN A 103 -15.04 21.51 42.22
CA GLN A 103 -14.57 20.58 41.19
C GLN A 103 -14.09 19.24 41.78
N VAL A 104 -13.39 19.25 42.91
CA VAL A 104 -12.99 18.03 43.63
C VAL A 104 -14.21 17.22 44.07
N ALA A 105 -15.22 17.88 44.65
CA ALA A 105 -16.47 17.23 45.05
C ALA A 105 -17.20 16.61 43.85
N SER A 106 -17.27 17.32 42.72
CA SER A 106 -17.83 16.78 41.48
C SER A 106 -17.10 15.52 41.01
N ILE A 107 -15.77 15.48 41.11
CA ILE A 107 -14.98 14.29 40.75
C ILE A 107 -15.28 13.14 41.70
N GLY A 108 -15.35 13.42 43.00
CA GLY A 108 -15.74 12.43 44.01
C GLY A 108 -17.10 11.81 43.71
N ASN A 109 -18.11 12.62 43.40
CA ASN A 109 -19.44 12.15 43.05
C ASN A 109 -19.44 11.29 41.76
N SER A 110 -18.71 11.71 40.73
CA SER A 110 -18.61 10.96 39.47
C SER A 110 -17.88 9.63 39.61
N ASN A 111 -16.90 9.54 40.51
CA ASN A 111 -16.11 8.33 40.73
C ASN A 111 -16.63 7.45 41.88
N GLY A 112 -17.82 7.77 42.44
CA GLY A 112 -18.38 7.05 43.60
C GLY A 112 -17.49 7.13 44.85
N GLY A 113 -16.73 8.21 45.00
CA GLY A 113 -15.80 8.45 46.10
C GLY A 113 -14.49 7.68 46.03
N LYS A 114 -14.27 6.86 44.99
CA LYS A 114 -13.07 6.02 44.88
C LYS A 114 -11.91 6.82 44.28
N PRO A 115 -10.79 7.00 45.00
CA PRO A 115 -9.61 7.63 44.44
C PRO A 115 -8.89 6.68 43.48
N PHE A 116 -8.07 7.26 42.61
CA PHE A 116 -7.15 6.49 41.78
C PHE A 116 -6.06 5.87 42.68
N THR A 117 -5.83 4.57 42.55
CA THR A 117 -4.87 3.83 43.39
C THR A 117 -3.66 3.35 42.59
N HIS A 118 -2.57 3.04 43.29
CA HIS A 118 -1.37 2.45 42.67
C HIS A 118 -1.70 1.13 41.94
N GLU A 119 -2.57 0.31 42.51
CA GLU A 119 -3.03 -0.94 41.89
C GLU A 119 -3.74 -0.69 40.54
N MET A 120 -4.59 0.34 40.45
CA MET A 120 -5.23 0.72 39.18
C MET A 120 -4.17 1.13 38.14
N HIS A 121 -3.13 1.88 38.55
CA HIS A 121 -2.06 2.25 37.64
C HIS A 121 -1.32 1.03 37.08
N LEU A 122 -0.99 0.05 37.94
CA LEU A 122 -0.32 -1.18 37.53
C LEU A 122 -1.18 -1.96 36.52
N LYS A 123 -2.48 -2.12 36.80
CA LYS A 123 -3.41 -2.78 35.87
C LYS A 123 -3.52 -2.06 34.53
N ILE A 124 -3.60 -0.73 34.52
CA ILE A 124 -3.62 0.06 33.28
C ILE A 124 -2.34 -0.18 32.48
N LYS A 125 -1.19 -0.21 33.15
CA LYS A 125 0.11 -0.43 32.51
C LYS A 125 0.19 -1.84 31.91
N GLU A 126 -0.19 -2.86 32.67
CA GLU A 126 -0.19 -4.26 32.24
C GLU A 126 -1.10 -4.47 31.03
N GLU A 127 -2.34 -3.95 31.07
CA GLU A 127 -3.27 -4.04 29.95
C GLU A 127 -2.76 -3.29 28.71
N ALA A 128 -2.12 -2.13 28.88
CA ALA A 128 -1.52 -1.39 27.77
C ALA A 128 -0.36 -2.16 27.11
N GLU A 129 0.47 -2.83 27.90
CA GLU A 129 1.53 -3.71 27.39
C GLU A 129 0.93 -4.91 26.64
N ARG A 130 -0.12 -5.53 27.19
CA ARG A 130 -0.81 -6.67 26.57
C ARG A 130 -1.44 -6.30 25.23
N LEU A 131 -2.10 -5.14 25.14
CA LEU A 131 -2.69 -4.64 23.90
C LEU A 131 -1.63 -4.39 22.82
N LYS A 132 -0.46 -3.88 23.22
CA LYS A 132 0.66 -3.67 22.30
C LYS A 132 1.21 -4.97 21.74
N GLU A 133 1.26 -6.03 22.56
CA GLU A 133 1.66 -7.37 22.13
C GLU A 133 0.66 -7.94 21.10
N GLN A 134 -0.63 -7.87 21.41
CA GLN A 134 -1.70 -8.33 20.51
C GLN A 134 -1.68 -7.60 19.17
N GLN A 135 -1.43 -6.28 19.18
CA GLN A 135 -1.36 -5.48 17.97
C GLN A 135 -0.19 -5.91 17.07
N LYS A 136 0.99 -6.19 17.64
CA LYS A 136 2.13 -6.74 16.88
C LYS A 136 1.80 -8.09 16.26
N GLU A 137 1.08 -8.96 16.97
CA GLU A 137 0.70 -10.27 16.44
C GLU A 137 -0.27 -10.15 15.25
N VAL A 138 -1.25 -9.25 15.34
CA VAL A 138 -2.18 -8.95 14.24
C VAL A 138 -1.43 -8.38 13.03
N GLU A 139 -0.52 -7.44 13.25
CA GLU A 139 0.30 -6.86 12.18
C GLU A 139 1.18 -7.91 11.48
N ALA A 140 1.79 -8.82 12.24
CA ALA A 140 2.59 -9.91 11.69
C ALA A 140 1.76 -10.90 10.85
N LYS A 141 0.55 -11.25 11.31
CA LYS A 141 -0.38 -12.12 10.55
C LYS A 141 -0.80 -11.48 9.23
N ASN A 142 -1.18 -10.20 9.27
CA ASN A 142 -1.60 -9.47 8.08
C ASN A 142 -0.49 -9.38 7.03
N LEU A 143 0.77 -9.18 7.45
CA LEU A 143 1.92 -9.15 6.54
C LEU A 143 2.08 -10.50 5.80
N GLY A 144 2.00 -11.61 6.51
CA GLY A 144 2.11 -12.95 5.91
C GLY A 144 0.98 -13.26 4.92
N GLU A 145 -0.24 -12.79 5.20
CA GLU A 145 -1.39 -12.95 4.31
C GLU A 145 -1.22 -12.18 3.00
N VAL A 146 -0.67 -10.96 3.06
CA VAL A 146 -0.35 -10.16 1.87
C VAL A 146 0.74 -10.83 1.01
N GLU A 147 1.79 -11.36 1.63
CA GLU A 147 2.85 -12.08 0.91
C GLU A 147 2.32 -13.35 0.24
N LEU A 148 1.49 -14.12 0.95
CA LEU A 148 0.88 -15.34 0.42
C LEU A 148 -0.01 -15.06 -0.80
N GLU A 149 -0.84 -14.01 -0.74
CA GLU A 149 -1.71 -13.65 -1.86
C GLU A 149 -0.90 -13.19 -3.08
N LYS A 150 0.23 -12.50 -2.87
CA LYS A 150 1.14 -12.12 -3.96
C LYS A 150 1.76 -13.33 -4.64
N VAL A 151 2.29 -14.28 -3.87
CA VAL A 151 2.89 -15.52 -4.41
C VAL A 151 1.87 -16.34 -5.18
N LYS A 152 0.64 -16.44 -4.66
CA LYS A 152 -0.48 -17.12 -5.35
C LYS A 152 -0.80 -16.49 -6.70
N LYS A 153 -0.82 -15.15 -6.77
CA LYS A 153 -1.04 -14.43 -8.03
C LYS A 153 0.08 -14.66 -9.04
N GLU A 154 1.35 -14.58 -8.61
CA GLU A 154 2.50 -14.84 -9.48
C GLU A 154 2.47 -16.27 -10.04
N LEU A 155 2.10 -17.24 -9.21
CA LEU A 155 1.96 -18.63 -9.64
C LEU A 155 0.83 -18.78 -10.67
N GLN A 156 -0.32 -18.15 -10.44
CA GLN A 156 -1.46 -18.15 -11.37
C GLN A 156 -1.07 -17.53 -12.72
N ASP A 157 -0.46 -16.35 -12.71
CA ASP A 157 0.00 -15.65 -13.91
C ASP A 157 1.02 -16.53 -14.69
N SER A 158 1.90 -17.25 -13.99
CA SER A 158 2.82 -18.20 -14.61
C SER A 158 2.11 -19.39 -15.27
N TYR A 159 1.06 -19.94 -14.66
CA TYR A 159 0.29 -21.03 -15.25
C TYR A 159 -0.45 -20.57 -16.51
N ASP A 160 -1.09 -19.40 -16.44
CA ASP A 160 -1.85 -18.84 -17.56
C ASP A 160 -0.95 -18.53 -18.76
N ASN A 161 0.25 -17.97 -18.51
CA ASN A 161 1.25 -17.74 -19.55
C ASN A 161 1.68 -19.04 -20.23
N ARG A 162 2.00 -20.07 -19.45
CA ARG A 162 2.43 -21.38 -19.99
C ARG A 162 1.33 -22.06 -20.79
N MET A 163 0.09 -21.94 -20.36
CA MET A 163 -1.07 -22.43 -21.11
C MET A 163 -1.28 -21.68 -22.42
N SER A 164 -1.11 -20.36 -22.42
CA SER A 164 -1.22 -19.54 -23.65
C SER A 164 -0.13 -19.89 -24.66
N GLU A 165 1.12 -20.08 -24.22
CA GLU A 165 2.21 -20.52 -25.09
C GLU A 165 1.95 -21.90 -25.71
N MET A 166 1.47 -22.84 -24.89
CA MET A 166 1.12 -24.18 -25.36
C MET A 166 -0.02 -24.16 -26.38
N GLN A 167 -1.06 -23.34 -26.14
CA GLN A 167 -2.16 -23.16 -27.10
C GLN A 167 -1.66 -22.63 -28.44
N LYS A 168 -0.78 -21.61 -28.44
CA LYS A 168 -0.20 -21.07 -29.67
C LYS A 168 0.63 -22.10 -30.42
N MET A 169 1.44 -22.89 -29.71
CA MET A 169 2.25 -23.94 -30.33
C MET A 169 1.36 -25.00 -31.00
N VAL A 170 0.30 -25.45 -30.32
CA VAL A 170 -0.67 -26.41 -30.87
C VAL A 170 -1.38 -25.83 -32.09
N GLU A 171 -1.84 -24.57 -32.03
CA GLU A 171 -2.52 -23.92 -33.16
C GLU A 171 -1.61 -23.77 -34.39
N ASN A 172 -0.35 -23.36 -34.18
CA ASN A 172 0.63 -23.24 -35.27
C ASN A 172 0.95 -24.61 -35.88
N THR A 173 1.16 -25.63 -35.05
CA THR A 173 1.40 -27.00 -35.51
C THR A 173 0.21 -27.52 -36.33
N LEU A 174 -1.02 -27.21 -35.89
CA LEU A 174 -2.23 -27.60 -36.60
C LEU A 174 -2.36 -26.89 -37.96
N LYS A 175 -2.03 -25.60 -38.04
CA LYS A 175 -2.03 -24.84 -39.31
C LYS A 175 -0.98 -25.36 -40.28
N GLU A 176 0.23 -25.65 -39.80
CA GLU A 176 1.30 -26.21 -40.64
C GLU A 176 0.93 -27.59 -41.19
N THR A 177 0.42 -28.47 -40.32
CA THR A 177 -0.02 -29.81 -40.72
C THR A 177 -1.19 -29.75 -41.72
N SER A 178 -2.16 -28.84 -41.54
CA SER A 178 -3.26 -28.67 -42.50
C SER A 178 -2.75 -28.19 -43.86
N ALA A 179 -1.85 -27.20 -43.90
CA ALA A 179 -1.27 -26.69 -45.14
C ALA A 179 -0.45 -27.76 -45.88
N THR A 180 0.29 -28.62 -45.16
CA THR A 180 0.99 -29.76 -45.78
C THR A 180 0.03 -30.79 -46.35
N HIS A 181 -1.08 -31.10 -45.66
CA HIS A 181 -2.08 -32.02 -46.17
C HIS A 181 -2.76 -31.46 -47.43
N GLU A 182 -3.09 -30.17 -47.47
CA GLU A 182 -3.67 -29.52 -48.67
C GLU A 182 -2.76 -29.64 -49.89
N LYS A 183 -1.45 -29.37 -49.73
CA LYS A 183 -0.48 -29.54 -50.81
C LYS A 183 -0.38 -30.98 -51.31
N MET A 184 -0.40 -31.94 -50.39
CA MET A 184 -0.36 -33.36 -50.75
C MET A 184 -1.63 -33.78 -51.51
N ILE A 185 -2.80 -33.30 -51.09
CA ILE A 185 -4.07 -33.55 -51.78
C ILE A 185 -4.05 -32.99 -53.21
N LEU A 186 -3.54 -31.77 -53.41
CA LEU A 186 -3.43 -31.18 -54.75
C LEU A 186 -2.52 -32.00 -55.67
N LYS A 187 -1.38 -32.44 -55.13
CA LYS A 187 -0.41 -33.23 -55.90
C LYS A 187 -0.97 -34.59 -56.31
N LEU A 188 -1.65 -35.27 -55.39
CA LEU A 188 -2.36 -36.52 -55.70
C LEU A 188 -3.43 -36.33 -56.78
N ARG A 189 -4.10 -35.16 -56.80
CA ARG A 189 -5.13 -34.84 -57.79
C ARG A 189 -4.52 -34.61 -59.19
N GLU A 190 -3.41 -33.88 -59.28
CA GLU A 190 -2.66 -33.71 -60.54
C GLU A 190 -2.14 -35.05 -61.09
N ASP A 191 -1.55 -35.88 -60.23
CA ASP A 191 -1.04 -37.20 -60.62
C ASP A 191 -2.17 -38.10 -61.13
N LEU A 192 -3.36 -38.03 -60.51
CA LEU A 192 -4.55 -38.77 -60.95
C LEU A 192 -5.04 -38.32 -62.33
N GLU A 193 -5.15 -37.01 -62.57
CA GLU A 193 -5.55 -36.47 -63.88
C GLU A 193 -4.56 -36.82 -65.00
N LYS A 194 -3.27 -36.87 -64.65
CA LYS A 194 -2.22 -37.25 -65.60
C LYS A 194 -2.32 -38.73 -65.97
N ALA A 195 -2.51 -39.61 -64.97
CA ALA A 195 -2.73 -41.03 -65.18
C ALA A 195 -4.01 -41.28 -66.01
N GLN A 196 -5.09 -40.53 -65.78
CA GLN A 196 -6.32 -40.61 -66.57
C GLN A 196 -6.07 -40.25 -68.05
N ARG A 197 -5.39 -39.13 -68.32
CA ARG A 197 -5.05 -38.71 -69.69
C ARG A 197 -4.14 -39.70 -70.40
N GLU A 198 -3.17 -40.29 -69.71
CA GLU A 198 -2.32 -41.34 -70.28
C GLU A 198 -3.15 -42.58 -70.66
N ASN A 199 -4.12 -42.96 -69.82
CA ASN A 199 -5.01 -44.07 -70.10
C ASN A 199 -5.93 -43.80 -71.30
N GLU A 200 -6.48 -42.58 -71.43
CA GLU A 200 -7.27 -42.16 -72.60
C GLU A 200 -6.42 -42.18 -73.89
N ASN A 201 -5.21 -41.64 -73.87
CA ASN A 201 -4.30 -41.66 -75.03
C ASN A 201 -3.92 -43.08 -75.45
N LEU A 202 -3.73 -43.99 -74.49
CA LEU A 202 -3.48 -45.40 -74.76
C LEU A 202 -4.70 -46.05 -75.42
N HIS A 203 -5.90 -45.75 -74.92
CA HIS A 203 -7.17 -46.22 -75.50
C HIS A 203 -7.39 -45.72 -76.93
N ASP A 204 -7.11 -44.44 -77.19
CA ASP A 204 -7.19 -43.84 -78.54
C ASP A 204 -6.18 -44.48 -79.50
N ARG A 205 -4.92 -44.70 -79.07
CA ARG A 205 -3.94 -45.45 -79.86
C ARG A 205 -4.46 -46.84 -80.20
N GLU A 206 -4.94 -47.59 -79.21
CA GLU A 206 -5.44 -48.95 -79.43
C GLU A 206 -6.64 -48.97 -80.40
N THR A 207 -7.49 -47.95 -80.34
CA THR A 207 -8.64 -47.78 -81.23
C THR A 207 -8.21 -47.46 -82.67
N LEU A 208 -7.22 -46.59 -82.88
CA LEU A 208 -6.63 -46.31 -84.20
C LEU A 208 -5.96 -47.55 -84.82
N TYR A 209 -5.26 -48.37 -84.02
CA TYR A 209 -4.71 -49.64 -84.47
C TYR A 209 -5.81 -50.63 -84.90
N LYS A 210 -6.94 -50.70 -84.19
CA LYS A 210 -8.09 -51.56 -84.56
C LYS A 210 -8.85 -51.07 -85.80
N LEU A 211 -8.86 -49.77 -86.07
CA LEU A 211 -9.44 -49.16 -87.28
C LEU A 211 -8.53 -49.25 -88.53
N GLY A 212 -7.31 -49.76 -88.41
CA GLY A 212 -6.39 -49.98 -89.53
C GLY A 212 -5.64 -48.73 -90.02
N ILE A 213 -5.60 -47.65 -89.24
CA ILE A 213 -4.90 -46.40 -89.59
C ILE A 213 -3.46 -46.48 -89.07
N VAL A 214 -2.47 -46.63 -89.97
CA VAL A 214 -1.05 -46.66 -89.61
C VAL A 214 -0.54 -45.23 -89.40
N VAL A 215 -0.19 -44.86 -88.16
CA VAL A 215 0.44 -43.56 -87.86
C VAL A 215 1.94 -43.67 -88.17
N PRO A 216 2.49 -42.93 -89.16
CA PRO A 216 3.90 -43.02 -89.51
C PRO A 216 4.77 -42.35 -88.45
N ALA A 217 5.81 -43.06 -87.99
CA ALA A 217 6.84 -42.50 -87.12
C ALA A 217 7.65 -41.46 -87.92
N ILE A 218 7.64 -40.21 -87.47
CA ILE A 218 8.55 -39.19 -88.01
C ILE A 218 9.95 -39.51 -87.47
N LEU A 219 10.71 -40.26 -88.26
CA LEU A 219 12.15 -40.44 -88.11
C LEU A 219 12.84 -39.10 -88.38
N GLY A 220 13.26 -38.41 -87.32
CA GLY A 220 14.23 -37.32 -87.42
C GLY A 220 15.58 -37.87 -87.88
N THR A 221 16.03 -37.43 -89.05
CA THR A 221 17.17 -37.93 -89.81
C THR A 221 18.53 -37.47 -89.29
N CYS A 222 19.48 -38.42 -89.27
CA CYS A 222 20.91 -38.38 -89.63
C CYS A 222 21.71 -37.05 -89.60
N GLY A 223 22.91 -37.12 -89.01
CA GLY A 223 24.04 -36.21 -89.27
C GLY A 223 25.34 -36.73 -88.64
N ILE A 224 26.02 -37.64 -89.33
CA ILE A 224 27.45 -38.00 -89.11
C ILE A 224 28.29 -37.03 -89.94
N LEU A 225 29.16 -36.23 -89.31
CA LEU A 225 30.60 -36.04 -89.58
C LEU A 225 31.19 -35.03 -88.59
#